data_AF-B6SQH9-F1
#
_entry.id   AF-B6SQH9-F1
#
_cell.length_a   1.000
_cell.length_b   1.000
_cell.length_c   1.000
_cell.angle_alpha   90.00
_cell.angle_beta   90.00
_cell.angle_gamma   90.00
#
_symmetry.space_group_name_H-M   'P 1'
#
loop_
_entity.id
_entity.type
_entity.pdbx_description
1 polymer ?
#
loop_
_entity_poly.entity_id
_entity_poly.type
_entity_poly.pdbx_seq_one_letter_code
_entity_poly.pdbx_strand_id
1 'polypeptide(L)'
;MPVTAEMAERWGLVNHVVDDNEVLSKAIEVAEAIVRNNRNLVVLYKSVINDGFKLDLEHAQALEKERGHNYYNGMTKEQFTNMQKFIQGRSSKKTPSKL
;
A
#
# COMPACT_ATOMS: atom_id res chain seq x y z
N MET A 1 -18.25 26.82 -10.78
CA MET A 1 -19.02 25.86 -9.95
C MET A 1 -18.03 25.15 -9.03
N PRO A 2 -18.39 24.91 -7.75
CA PRO A 2 -17.57 24.07 -6.87
C PRO A 2 -17.55 22.62 -7.35
N VAL A 3 -16.50 21.88 -6.98
CA VAL A 3 -16.35 20.44 -7.28
C VAL A 3 -17.20 19.64 -6.27
N THR A 4 -18.02 18.70 -6.74
CA THR A 4 -18.79 17.80 -5.87
C THR A 4 -17.95 16.60 -5.43
N ALA A 5 -18.39 15.88 -4.38
CA ALA A 5 -17.69 14.69 -3.88
C ALA A 5 -17.59 13.59 -4.95
N GLU A 6 -18.66 13.37 -5.72
CA GLU A 6 -18.73 12.35 -6.78
C GLU A 6 -17.82 12.71 -7.96
N MET A 7 -17.69 14.02 -8.27
CA MET A 7 -16.74 14.48 -9.26
C MET A 7 -15.30 14.24 -8.79
N ALA A 8 -14.99 14.58 -7.53
CA ALA A 8 -13.68 14.38 -6.94
C ALA A 8 -13.26 12.91 -6.91
N GLU A 9 -14.20 12.00 -6.62
CA GLU A 9 -13.93 10.54 -6.62
C GLU A 9 -13.61 10.03 -8.02
N ARG A 10 -14.42 10.40 -9.03
CA ARG A 10 -14.16 10.00 -10.43
C ARG A 10 -12.83 10.53 -10.96
N TRP A 11 -12.34 11.65 -10.44
CA TRP A 11 -11.03 12.20 -10.80
C TRP A 11 -9.87 11.58 -10.01
N GLY A 12 -10.14 10.76 -9.00
CA GLY A 12 -9.13 10.20 -8.11
C GLY A 12 -8.58 11.19 -7.07
N LEU A 13 -9.28 12.31 -6.83
CA LEU A 13 -8.90 13.29 -5.80
C LEU A 13 -9.27 12.82 -4.39
N VAL A 14 -10.35 12.05 -4.27
CA VAL A 14 -10.76 11.38 -3.03
C VAL A 14 -10.86 9.87 -3.26
N ASN A 15 -10.58 9.06 -2.24
CA ASN A 15 -10.57 7.60 -2.36
C ASN A 15 -11.97 6.99 -2.24
N HIS A 16 -12.88 7.62 -1.48
CA HIS A 16 -14.23 7.11 -1.20
C HIS A 16 -15.20 8.28 -1.02
N VAL A 17 -16.42 8.13 -1.54
CA VAL A 17 -17.60 8.94 -1.15
C VAL A 17 -18.51 8.09 -0.26
N VAL A 18 -18.94 8.66 0.86
CA VAL A 18 -19.85 8.03 1.83
C VAL A 18 -20.87 9.07 2.31
N ASP A 19 -21.92 8.63 3.01
CA ASP A 19 -22.87 9.55 3.63
C ASP A 19 -22.19 10.45 4.67
N ASP A 20 -22.70 11.68 4.85
CA ASP A 20 -22.09 12.72 5.68
C ASP A 20 -21.80 12.26 7.13
N ASN A 21 -22.65 11.39 7.68
CA ASN A 21 -22.51 10.83 9.03
C ASN A 21 -21.54 9.63 9.12
N GLU A 22 -21.01 9.13 8.00
CA GLU A 22 -20.14 7.95 7.95
C GLU A 22 -18.67 8.27 7.66
N VAL A 23 -18.34 9.54 7.35
CA VAL A 23 -16.99 9.97 6.95
C VAL A 23 -15.92 9.52 7.94
N LEU A 24 -16.14 9.76 9.24
CA LEU A 24 -15.19 9.39 10.29
C LEU A 24 -15.06 7.87 10.42
N SER A 25 -16.19 7.16 10.40
CA SER A 25 -16.22 5.69 10.51
C SER A 25 -15.44 5.05 9.36
N LYS A 26 -15.62 5.53 8.12
CA LYS A 26 -14.88 5.06 6.96
C LYS A 26 -13.38 5.38 7.07
N ALA A 27 -13.03 6.57 7.54
CA ALA A 27 -11.62 6.95 7.74
C ALA A 27 -10.92 6.06 8.78
N ILE A 28 -11.60 5.72 9.88
CA ILE A 28 -11.09 4.80 10.90
C ILE A 28 -10.90 3.40 10.32
N GLU A 29 -11.89 2.88 9.58
CA GLU A 29 -11.78 1.57 8.92
C GLU A 29 -10.54 1.47 8.03
N VAL A 30 -10.28 2.50 7.22
CA VAL A 30 -9.08 2.57 6.37
C VAL A 30 -7.81 2.64 7.22
N ALA A 31 -7.79 3.43 8.29
CA ALA A 31 -6.65 3.51 9.20
C ALA A 31 -6.36 2.16 9.88
N GLU A 32 -7.39 1.44 10.33
CA GLU A 32 -7.27 0.09 10.91
C GLU A 32 -6.74 -0.91 9.88
N ALA A 33 -7.19 -0.83 8.62
CA ALA A 33 -6.62 -1.63 7.55
C ALA A 33 -5.12 -1.36 7.34
N ILE A 34 -4.69 -0.10 7.43
CA ILE A 34 -3.27 0.27 7.33
C ILE A 34 -2.48 -0.26 8.53
N VAL A 35 -2.95 -0.04 9.77
CA VAL A 35 -2.24 -0.38 11.02
C VAL A 35 -2.11 -1.89 11.23
N ARG A 36 -2.99 -2.71 10.65
CA ARG A 36 -2.86 -4.18 10.64
C ARG A 36 -1.64 -4.68 9.86
N ASN A 37 -1.01 -3.85 9.03
CA ASN A 37 0.20 -4.21 8.29
C ASN A 37 1.47 -3.98 9.11
N ASN A 38 2.60 -4.48 8.62
CA ASN A 38 3.89 -4.17 9.21
C ASN A 38 4.17 -2.65 9.09
N ARG A 39 4.20 -1.95 10.22
CA ARG A 39 4.38 -0.49 10.30
C ARG A 39 5.60 0.01 9.52
N ASN A 40 6.74 -0.67 9.64
CA ASN A 40 7.96 -0.26 8.94
C ASN A 40 7.78 -0.34 7.41
N LEU A 41 7.19 -1.45 6.93
CA LEU A 41 6.91 -1.62 5.50
C LEU A 41 5.94 -0.57 4.96
N VAL A 42 4.89 -0.20 5.70
CA VAL A 42 3.96 0.88 5.28
C VAL A 42 4.70 2.19 5.01
N VAL A 43 5.60 2.57 5.93
CA VAL A 43 6.41 3.79 5.79
C VAL A 43 7.37 3.69 4.60
N LEU A 44 8.04 2.55 4.44
CA LEU A 44 8.97 2.32 3.33
C LEU A 44 8.27 2.34 1.97
N TYR A 45 7.11 1.68 1.84
CA TYR A 45 6.34 1.73 0.59
C TYR A 45 5.88 3.16 0.28
N LYS A 46 5.41 3.91 1.29
CA LYS A 46 4.98 5.30 1.06
C LYS A 46 6.14 6.18 0.58
N SER A 47 7.35 5.99 1.12
CA SER A 47 8.51 6.77 0.66
C SER A 47 8.92 6.40 -0.77
N VAL A 48 8.94 5.11 -1.11
CA VAL A 48 9.25 4.61 -2.46
C VAL A 48 8.29 5.20 -3.49
N ILE A 49 6.98 5.17 -3.22
CA ILE A 49 5.96 5.71 -4.13
C ILE A 49 6.13 7.24 -4.28
N ASN A 50 6.26 7.96 -3.17
CA ASN A 50 6.35 9.42 -3.19
C ASN A 50 7.60 9.94 -3.90
N ASP A 51 8.72 9.23 -3.78
CA ASP A 51 9.98 9.63 -4.41
C ASP A 51 10.06 9.12 -5.86
N GLY A 52 9.64 7.89 -6.12
CA GLY A 52 9.61 7.30 -7.46
C GLY A 52 8.67 8.03 -8.41
N PHE A 53 7.54 8.56 -7.92
CA PHE A 53 6.61 9.36 -8.73
C PHE A 53 7.25 10.64 -9.31
N LYS A 54 8.36 11.12 -8.75
CA LYS A 54 9.07 12.30 -9.24
C LYS A 54 10.11 11.99 -10.32
N LEU A 55 10.28 10.71 -10.67
CA LEU A 55 11.29 10.21 -11.59
C LEU A 55 10.62 9.63 -12.84
N ASP A 56 11.39 9.48 -13.92
CA ASP A 56 10.96 8.63 -15.03
C ASP A 56 11.01 7.14 -14.63
N LEU A 57 10.42 6.30 -15.49
CA LEU A 57 10.20 4.90 -15.20
C LEU A 57 11.50 4.12 -14.91
N GLU A 58 12.58 4.40 -15.64
CA GLU A 58 13.85 3.68 -15.47
C GLU A 58 14.45 3.97 -14.10
N HIS A 59 14.53 5.25 -13.74
CA HIS A 59 15.08 5.67 -12.45
C HIS A 59 14.17 5.29 -11.27
N ALA A 60 12.85 5.33 -11.45
CA ALA A 60 11.90 4.87 -10.44
C ALA A 60 12.07 3.36 -10.15
N GLN A 61 12.22 2.52 -11.18
CA GLN A 61 12.48 1.09 -11.02
C GLN A 61 13.82 0.81 -10.34
N ALA A 62 14.86 1.58 -10.68
CA ALA A 62 16.15 1.49 -10.02
C ALA A 62 16.05 1.82 -8.52
N LEU A 63 15.30 2.88 -8.16
CA LEU A 63 15.03 3.27 -6.77
C LEU A 63 14.29 2.18 -6.00
N GLU A 64 13.23 1.60 -6.59
CA GLU A 64 12.47 0.48 -6.01
C GLU A 64 13.39 -0.71 -5.72
N LYS A 65 14.22 -1.07 -6.70
CA LYS A 65 15.19 -2.17 -6.58
C LYS A 65 16.21 -1.90 -5.48
N GLU A 66 16.79 -0.71 -5.42
CA GLU A 66 17.79 -0.34 -4.42
C GLU A 66 17.21 -0.41 -3.00
N ARG A 67 16.06 0.25 -2.76
CA ARG A 67 15.41 0.28 -1.45
C ARG A 67 14.94 -1.12 -1.01
N GLY A 68 14.48 -1.94 -1.95
CA GLY A 68 14.16 -3.35 -1.71
C GLY A 68 15.38 -4.14 -1.24
N HIS A 69 16.52 -4.05 -1.94
CA HIS A 69 17.75 -4.73 -1.52
C HIS A 69 18.23 -4.23 -0.16
N ASN A 70 18.21 -2.92 0.10
CA ASN A 70 18.60 -2.36 1.39
C ASN A 70 17.73 -2.89 2.54
N TYR A 71 16.41 -3.03 2.32
CA TYR A 71 15.50 -3.62 3.29
C TYR A 71 15.85 -5.09 3.59
N TYR A 72 16.12 -5.90 2.57
CA TYR A 72 16.49 -7.31 2.76
C TYR A 72 17.88 -7.49 3.37
N ASN A 73 18.85 -6.64 3.03
CA ASN A 73 20.19 -6.67 3.59
C ASN A 73 20.20 -6.42 5.10
N GLY A 74 19.21 -5.67 5.60
CA GLY A 74 19.01 -5.44 7.04
C GLY A 74 18.36 -6.61 7.78
N MET A 75 17.96 -7.69 7.10
CA MET A 75 17.30 -8.83 7.74
C MET A 75 18.27 -9.92 8.20
N THR A 76 17.92 -10.57 9.30
CA THR A 76 18.54 -11.85 9.65
C THR A 76 18.02 -12.96 8.73
N LYS A 77 18.79 -14.05 8.60
CA LYS A 77 18.38 -15.24 7.82
C LYS A 77 17.03 -15.81 8.26
N GLU A 78 16.75 -15.76 9.56
CA GLU A 78 15.49 -16.24 10.13
C GLU A 78 14.31 -15.33 9.74
N GLN A 79 14.48 -14.01 9.85
CA GLN A 79 13.47 -13.04 9.42
C GLN A 79 13.14 -13.21 7.93
N PHE A 80 14.16 -13.37 7.10
CA PHE A 80 13.99 -13.60 5.67
C PHE A 80 13.25 -14.91 5.38
N THR A 81 13.59 -16.00 6.06
CA THR A 81 12.93 -17.30 5.91
C THR A 81 11.45 -17.25 6.32
N ASN A 82 11.15 -16.57 7.44
CA ASN A 82 9.78 -16.42 7.91
C ASN A 82 8.93 -15.57 6.94
N MET A 83 9.53 -14.53 6.36
CA MET A 83 8.89 -13.74 5.31
C MET A 83 8.62 -14.56 4.05
N GLN A 84 9.58 -15.38 3.59
CA GLN A 84 9.35 -16.27 2.44
C GLN A 84 8.19 -17.24 2.70
N LYS A 85 8.14 -17.87 3.88
CA LYS A 85 7.04 -18.76 4.27
C LYS A 85 5.69 -18.03 4.28
N PHE A 86 5.67 -16.80 4.79
CA PHE A 86 4.47 -15.98 4.80
C PHE A 86 3.98 -15.63 3.39
N ILE A 87 4.89 -15.26 2.47
CA ILE A 87 4.55 -14.96 1.07
C ILE A 87 4.01 -16.22 0.36
N GLN A 88 4.67 -17.37 0.53
CA GLN A 88 4.22 -18.64 -0.03
C GLN A 88 2.88 -19.11 0.57
N GLY A 89 2.63 -18.81 1.84
CA GLY A 89 1.36 -19.10 2.51
C GLY A 89 0.21 -18.18 2.08
N ARG A 90 0.48 -17.03 1.46
CA ARG A 90 -0.57 -16.15 0.91
C ARG A 90 -1.18 -16.72 -0.37
N SER A 91 -0.40 -17.39 -1.22
CA SER A 91 -0.92 -17.97 -2.47
C SER A 91 -1.82 -19.19 -2.26
N SER A 92 -1.78 -19.84 -1.09
CA SER A 92 -2.62 -21.00 -0.78
C SER A 92 -4.03 -20.62 -0.29
N LYS A 93 -4.23 -19.39 0.20
CA LYS A 93 -5.57 -18.84 0.49
C LYS A 93 -6.14 -18.16 -0.76
N LYS A 94 -6.40 -18.93 -1.82
CA LYS A 94 -7.26 -18.43 -2.90
C LYS A 94 -8.68 -18.28 -2.36
N THR A 95 -9.14 -17.04 -2.19
CA THR A 95 -10.58 -16.76 -2.17
C THR A 95 -11.17 -17.34 -3.46
N PRO A 96 -12.24 -18.17 -3.41
CA PRO A 96 -12.84 -18.70 -4.62
C PRO A 96 -13.23 -17.54 -5.54
N SER A 97 -12.74 -17.59 -6.77
CA SER A 97 -13.06 -16.62 -7.81
C SER A 97 -14.58 -16.59 -7.96
N LYS A 98 -15.20 -15.45 -7.66
CA LYS A 98 -16.55 -15.16 -8.14
C LYS A 98 -16.41 -14.67 -9.57
N LEU A 99 -16.20 -15.61 -10.49
CA LEU A 99 -16.54 -15.48 -11.91
C LEU A 99 -17.67 -16.47 -12.18
#